data_AF-A0A2V8JJ88-F1
#
_entry.id   AF-A0A2V8JJ88-F1
#
_cell.length_a   1.000
_cell.length_b   1.000
_cell.length_c   1.000
_cell.angle_alpha   90.00
_cell.angle_beta   90.00
_cell.angle_gamma   90.00
#
_symmetry.space_group_name_H-M   'P 1'
#
loop_
_entity.id
_entity.type
_entity.pdbx_description
1 polymer ?
#
loop_
_entity_poly.entity_id
_entity_poly.type
_entity_poly.pdbx_seq_one_letter_code
_entity_poly.pdbx_strand_id
1 'polypeptide(L)'
;MAILFTMSVILGLMLLQQLEIASPPHAPMDTVASGIVILEGAVNPQGRLTDIRVIHGMPPFIQPSLQAVKDWTFAPVQGSPHVSVTFFYRARNIFPDSPYEFNLRNPSCALPIHVVNPGYPINAIGEGSVILQVHTNPQGVVEGVDVIRSVPSLTEAAVQAVRRWTFTGDGPATGVVVISFLRPVLPKP
;
A
#
# COMPACT_ATOMS: atom_id res chain seq x y z
N MET A 1 11.86 7.25 33.29
CA MET A 1 11.47 6.06 32.48
C MET A 1 10.73 6.45 31.19
N ALA A 2 9.85 7.46 31.19
CA ALA A 2 9.12 7.91 29.98
C ALA A 2 10.01 8.49 28.85
N ILE A 3 11.05 9.25 29.19
CA ILE A 3 11.91 9.94 28.20
C ILE A 3 12.74 8.97 27.36
N LEU A 4 13.22 7.87 27.97
CA LEU A 4 13.97 6.81 27.29
C LEU A 4 13.05 6.03 26.33
N PHE A 5 11.79 5.82 26.71
CA PHE A 5 10.81 5.11 25.89
C PHE A 5 10.42 5.93 24.64
N THR A 6 10.19 7.23 24.80
CA THR A 6 9.87 8.13 23.67
C THR A 6 11.05 8.30 22.71
N MET A 7 12.29 8.36 23.21
CA MET A 7 13.48 8.41 22.33
C MET A 7 13.69 7.10 21.56
N SER A 8 13.49 5.93 22.18
CA SER A 8 13.60 4.65 21.47
C SER A 8 12.54 4.47 20.38
N VAL A 9 11.33 4.97 20.58
CA VAL A 9 10.26 4.93 19.56
C VAL A 9 10.57 5.86 18.39
N ILE A 10 11.03 7.10 18.66
CA ILE A 10 11.41 8.06 17.61
C ILE A 10 12.63 7.57 16.83
N LEU A 11 13.63 6.99 17.51
CA LEU A 11 14.81 6.42 16.87
C LEU A 11 14.47 5.17 16.03
N GLY A 12 13.52 4.35 16.50
CA GLY A 12 13.00 3.20 15.76
C GLY A 12 12.23 3.59 14.49
N LEU A 13 11.43 4.66 14.56
CA LEU A 13 10.73 5.23 13.41
C LEU A 13 11.69 5.88 12.39
N MET A 14 12.80 6.49 12.86
CA MET A 14 13.84 7.04 11.99
C MET A 14 14.62 5.99 11.18
N LEU A 15 14.59 4.72 11.57
CA LEU A 15 15.27 3.64 10.84
C LEU A 15 14.43 3.03 9.73
N LEU A 16 13.13 3.28 9.71
CA LEU A 16 12.23 2.74 8.70
C LEU A 16 12.33 3.55 7.41
N GLN A 17 12.16 2.86 6.27
CA GLN A 17 12.18 3.53 4.97
C GLN A 17 11.02 4.51 4.88
N GLN A 18 11.26 5.70 4.36
CA GLN A 18 10.24 6.73 4.19
C GLN A 18 10.07 7.05 2.70
N LEU A 19 8.85 6.98 2.19
CA LEU A 19 8.48 7.38 0.84
C LEU A 19 8.25 8.89 0.81
N GLU A 20 9.02 9.61 -0.01
CA GLU A 20 8.95 11.08 -0.08
C GLU A 20 8.13 11.54 -1.29
N ILE A 21 8.32 10.88 -2.44
CA ILE A 21 7.66 11.25 -3.70
C ILE A 21 7.01 10.01 -4.29
N ALA A 22 5.71 10.11 -4.55
CA ALA A 22 4.93 9.02 -5.12
C ALA A 22 3.85 9.52 -6.09
N SER A 23 3.99 9.17 -7.37
CA SER A 23 2.97 9.38 -8.38
C SER A 23 1.96 8.23 -8.39
N PRO A 24 0.64 8.49 -8.50
CA PRO A 24 -0.36 7.42 -8.55
C PRO A 24 -0.27 6.63 -9.87
N PRO A 25 -0.78 5.39 -9.91
CA PRO A 25 -0.89 4.62 -11.14
C PRO A 25 -1.98 5.18 -12.05
N HIS A 26 -1.85 4.93 -13.35
CA HIS A 26 -2.96 5.10 -14.30
C HIS A 26 -3.89 3.87 -14.22
N ALA A 27 -4.87 3.91 -13.32
CA ALA A 27 -5.79 2.79 -13.10
C ALA A 27 -6.63 2.47 -14.36
N PRO A 28 -6.72 1.20 -14.77
CA PRO A 28 -7.66 0.77 -15.81
C PRO A 28 -9.11 1.09 -15.42
N MET A 29 -9.82 1.84 -16.27
CA MET A 29 -11.14 2.41 -15.95
C MET A 29 -12.33 1.51 -16.32
N ASP A 30 -12.07 0.51 -17.15
CA ASP A 30 -13.01 -0.40 -17.82
C ASP A 30 -13.07 -1.79 -17.17
N THR A 31 -12.45 -1.96 -16.02
CA THR A 31 -12.43 -3.24 -15.29
C THR A 31 -13.68 -3.40 -14.43
N VAL A 32 -14.27 -4.60 -14.47
CA VAL A 32 -15.48 -4.95 -13.70
C VAL A 32 -15.17 -5.58 -12.35
N ALA A 33 -13.92 -5.98 -12.12
CA ALA A 33 -13.48 -6.67 -10.92
C ALA A 33 -12.35 -5.89 -10.25
N SER A 34 -12.30 -5.99 -8.91
CA SER A 34 -11.19 -5.46 -8.14
C SER A 34 -9.93 -6.28 -8.43
N GLY A 35 -8.78 -5.62 -8.49
CA GLY A 35 -7.49 -6.24 -8.75
C GLY A 35 -6.44 -5.87 -7.71
N ILE A 36 -5.67 -6.86 -7.25
CA ILE A 36 -4.52 -6.64 -6.37
C ILE A 36 -3.24 -6.91 -7.16
N VAL A 37 -2.26 -6.02 -7.02
CA VAL A 37 -0.87 -6.24 -7.46
C VAL A 37 0.02 -6.04 -6.26
N ILE A 38 0.86 -7.04 -5.97
CA ILE A 38 1.87 -7.00 -4.91
C ILE A 38 3.22 -7.01 -5.60
N LEU A 39 3.95 -5.92 -5.46
CA LEU A 39 5.33 -5.78 -5.88
C LEU A 39 6.25 -5.91 -4.68
N GLU A 40 7.44 -6.41 -4.93
CA GLU A 40 8.57 -6.37 -4.01
C GLU A 40 9.74 -5.70 -4.73
N GLY A 41 10.49 -4.84 -4.05
CA GLY A 41 11.70 -4.24 -4.65
C GLY A 41 12.67 -3.75 -3.60
N ALA A 42 13.93 -3.62 -4.00
CA ALA A 42 14.99 -3.05 -3.17
C ALA A 42 15.00 -1.53 -3.29
N VAL A 43 15.22 -0.81 -2.19
CA VAL A 43 15.48 0.64 -2.22
C VAL A 43 16.99 0.84 -2.30
N ASN A 44 17.49 1.44 -3.39
CA ASN A 44 18.91 1.73 -3.54
C ASN A 44 19.33 2.97 -2.73
N PRO A 45 20.64 3.29 -2.62
CA PRO A 45 21.11 4.43 -1.83
C PRO A 45 20.61 5.80 -2.28
N GLN A 46 20.12 5.92 -3.52
CA GLN A 46 19.49 7.14 -4.05
C GLN A 46 17.98 7.19 -3.78
N GLY A 47 17.44 6.23 -3.02
CA GLY A 47 16.02 6.16 -2.71
C GLY A 47 15.15 5.63 -3.85
N ARG A 48 15.73 5.00 -4.88
CA ARG A 48 14.97 4.47 -6.03
C ARG A 48 14.66 3.00 -5.83
N LEU A 49 13.46 2.60 -6.23
CA LEU A 49 13.07 1.20 -6.23
C LEU A 49 13.74 0.46 -7.41
N THR A 50 14.50 -0.59 -7.10
CA THR A 50 15.20 -1.46 -8.04
C THR A 50 14.82 -2.92 -7.81
N ASP A 51 15.27 -3.82 -8.69
CA ASP A 51 15.05 -5.28 -8.59
C ASP A 51 13.57 -5.66 -8.36
N ILE A 52 12.68 -4.93 -9.03
CA ILE A 52 11.24 -5.04 -8.78
C ILE A 52 10.72 -6.39 -9.29
N ARG A 53 10.13 -7.17 -8.39
CA ARG A 53 9.46 -8.44 -8.66
C ARG A 53 7.96 -8.31 -8.49
N VAL A 54 7.20 -8.88 -9.43
CA VAL A 54 5.75 -9.04 -9.28
C VAL A 54 5.51 -10.33 -8.50
N ILE A 55 5.09 -10.21 -7.24
CA ILE A 55 4.80 -11.37 -6.39
C ILE A 55 3.39 -11.90 -6.66
N HIS A 56 2.44 -10.98 -6.87
CA HIS A 56 1.07 -11.27 -7.24
C HIS A 56 0.56 -10.17 -8.16
N GLY A 57 -0.31 -10.50 -9.12
CA GLY A 57 -0.91 -9.48 -9.97
C GLY A 57 -1.87 -10.04 -11.00
N MET A 58 -3.00 -9.36 -11.16
CA MET A 58 -3.91 -9.63 -12.28
C MET A 58 -3.46 -8.84 -13.52
N PRO A 59 -3.40 -9.44 -14.73
CA PRO A 59 -2.70 -8.87 -15.89
C PRO A 59 -3.00 -7.40 -16.24
N PRO A 60 -4.26 -6.92 -16.23
CA PRO A 60 -4.57 -5.52 -16.59
C PRO A 60 -3.93 -4.49 -15.65
N PHE A 61 -3.58 -4.89 -14.43
CA PHE A 61 -3.12 -3.99 -13.37
C PHE A 61 -1.61 -4.01 -13.15
N ILE A 62 -0.90 -5.03 -13.68
CA ILE A 62 0.54 -5.18 -13.47
C ILE A 62 1.31 -4.01 -14.08
N GLN A 63 1.09 -3.73 -15.36
CA GLN A 63 1.85 -2.71 -16.10
C GLN A 63 1.64 -1.29 -15.50
N PRO A 64 0.41 -0.84 -15.22
CA PRO A 64 0.17 0.42 -14.52
C PRO A 64 0.89 0.53 -13.16
N SER A 65 0.94 -0.57 -12.40
CA SER A 65 1.62 -0.62 -11.11
C SER A 65 3.14 -0.47 -11.25
N LEU A 66 3.73 -1.22 -12.20
CA LEU A 66 5.17 -1.12 -12.51
C LEU A 66 5.55 0.26 -13.03
N GLN A 67 4.69 0.89 -13.84
CA GLN A 67 4.96 2.22 -14.36
C GLN A 67 4.90 3.29 -13.25
N ALA A 68 3.98 3.16 -12.29
CA ALA A 68 3.85 4.11 -11.18
C ALA A 68 5.12 4.17 -10.32
N VAL A 69 5.64 3.01 -9.91
CA VAL A 69 6.78 2.93 -8.97
C VAL A 69 8.11 3.38 -9.59
N LYS A 70 8.22 3.44 -10.92
CA LYS A 70 9.46 3.85 -11.59
C LYS A 70 9.95 5.22 -11.18
N ASP A 71 9.03 6.14 -10.92
CA ASP A 71 9.33 7.55 -10.64
C ASP A 71 9.35 7.89 -9.15
N TRP A 72 9.09 6.91 -8.29
CA TRP A 72 9.04 7.11 -6.84
C TRP A 72 10.42 7.31 -6.23
N THR A 73 10.46 8.08 -5.15
CA THR A 73 11.68 8.34 -4.40
C THR A 73 11.41 8.17 -2.92
N PHE A 74 12.19 7.31 -2.28
CA PHE A 74 12.30 7.14 -0.85
C PHE A 74 13.43 8.00 -0.29
N ALA A 75 13.42 8.25 1.00
CA ALA A 75 14.54 8.88 1.71
C ALA A 75 15.83 8.05 1.49
N PRO A 76 16.99 8.70 1.35
CA PRO A 76 18.26 8.00 1.18
C PRO A 76 18.53 6.99 2.31
N VAL A 77 19.07 5.83 1.94
CA VAL A 77 19.32 4.72 2.86
C VAL A 77 20.69 4.10 2.65
N GLN A 78 21.28 3.56 3.72
CA GLN A 78 22.44 2.68 3.62
C GLN A 78 22.02 1.23 3.40
N GLY A 79 22.69 0.53 2.48
CA GLY A 79 22.32 -0.82 2.08
C GLY A 79 21.21 -0.83 1.03
N SER A 80 20.42 -1.90 1.02
CA SER A 80 19.35 -2.11 0.03
C SER A 80 18.13 -2.80 0.66
N PRO A 81 17.41 -2.14 1.60
CA PRO A 81 16.25 -2.77 2.22
C PRO A 81 15.17 -3.07 1.18
N HIS A 82 14.53 -4.23 1.29
CA HIS A 82 13.38 -4.56 0.46
C HIS A 82 12.10 -4.00 1.08
N VAL A 83 11.23 -3.46 0.24
CA VAL A 83 9.90 -2.98 0.61
C VAL A 83 8.85 -3.65 -0.26
N SER A 84 7.64 -3.78 0.27
CA SER A 84 6.48 -4.20 -0.52
C SER A 84 5.68 -2.99 -1.00
N VAL A 85 5.18 -3.07 -2.22
CA VAL A 85 4.23 -2.08 -2.78
C VAL A 85 2.98 -2.80 -3.23
N THR A 86 1.86 -2.51 -2.59
CA THR A 86 0.58 -3.15 -2.85
C THR A 86 -0.38 -2.18 -3.50
N PHE A 87 -0.78 -2.47 -4.72
CA PHE A 87 -1.82 -1.73 -5.42
C PHE A 87 -3.15 -2.49 -5.31
N PHE A 88 -4.15 -1.84 -4.74
CA PHE A 88 -5.52 -2.31 -4.71
C PHE A 88 -6.39 -1.45 -5.62
N TYR A 89 -6.72 -1.98 -6.79
CA TYR A 89 -7.62 -1.35 -7.76
C TYR A 89 -9.04 -1.79 -7.46
N ARG A 90 -9.88 -0.90 -6.95
CA ARG A 90 -11.28 -1.24 -6.66
C ARG A 90 -12.13 -1.25 -7.93
N ALA A 91 -13.03 -2.23 -8.01
CA ALA A 91 -14.13 -2.19 -8.95
C ALA A 91 -15.07 -1.00 -8.68
N ARG A 92 -15.90 -0.67 -9.66
CA ARG A 92 -16.95 0.37 -9.59
C ARG A 92 -18.17 -0.08 -8.77
N ASN A 93 -17.94 -0.64 -7.58
CA ASN A 93 -18.98 -1.08 -6.63
C ASN A 93 -18.97 -0.22 -5.35
N ILE A 94 -20.13 -0.19 -4.67
CA ILE A 94 -20.27 0.54 -3.39
C ILE A 94 -19.69 -0.30 -2.26
N PHE A 95 -20.12 -1.56 -2.17
CA PHE A 95 -19.83 -2.43 -1.04
C PHE A 95 -18.43 -3.03 -1.14
N PRO A 96 -17.74 -3.20 0.01
CA PRO A 96 -16.51 -3.99 0.03
C PRO A 96 -16.81 -5.46 -0.27
N ASP A 97 -15.92 -6.08 -1.03
CA ASP A 97 -15.88 -7.54 -1.18
C ASP A 97 -15.28 -8.19 0.08
N SER A 98 -15.36 -9.52 0.17
CA SER A 98 -14.66 -10.28 1.21
C SER A 98 -13.16 -9.93 1.22
N PRO A 99 -12.51 -9.91 2.41
CA PRO A 99 -11.06 -9.74 2.47
C PRO A 99 -10.33 -10.75 1.60
N TYR A 100 -9.20 -10.32 1.03
CA TYR A 100 -8.33 -11.18 0.24
C TYR A 100 -7.28 -11.78 1.13
N GLU A 101 -7.13 -13.10 1.04
CA GLU A 101 -6.12 -13.86 1.77
C GLU A 101 -5.04 -14.35 0.81
N PHE A 102 -3.78 -14.20 1.20
CA PHE A 102 -2.64 -14.65 0.42
C PHE A 102 -1.78 -15.63 1.21
N ASN A 103 -1.35 -16.70 0.54
CA ASN A 103 -0.30 -17.59 1.02
C ASN A 103 0.96 -17.32 0.19
N LEU A 104 1.73 -16.31 0.60
CA LEU A 104 2.96 -15.88 -0.07
C LEU A 104 4.15 -16.60 0.57
N ARG A 105 5.07 -17.12 -0.25
CA ARG A 105 6.20 -17.94 0.22
C ARG A 105 7.52 -17.19 0.07
N ASN A 106 8.42 -17.40 1.04
CA ASN A 106 9.80 -16.91 1.06
C ASN A 106 9.95 -15.43 0.69
N PRO A 107 9.22 -14.52 1.37
CA PRO A 107 9.31 -13.12 1.04
C PRO A 107 10.68 -12.55 1.45
N SER A 108 11.18 -11.54 0.71
CA SER A 108 12.40 -10.83 1.12
C SER A 108 12.11 -9.59 1.98
N CYS A 109 10.84 -9.30 2.24
CA CYS A 109 10.34 -8.26 3.13
C CYS A 109 8.93 -8.60 3.65
N ALA A 110 8.29 -7.74 4.45
CA ALA A 110 6.91 -7.97 4.86
C ALA A 110 5.93 -7.80 3.68
N LEU A 111 5.23 -8.87 3.29
CA LEU A 111 4.22 -8.87 2.23
C LEU A 111 2.80 -8.94 2.83
N PRO A 112 1.78 -8.32 2.21
CA PRO A 112 0.42 -8.39 2.73
C PRO A 112 -0.14 -9.82 2.60
N ILE A 113 -0.76 -10.32 3.67
CA ILE A 113 -1.41 -11.64 3.69
C ILE A 113 -2.92 -11.55 3.92
N HIS A 114 -3.40 -10.49 4.59
CA HIS A 114 -4.81 -10.18 4.74
C HIS A 114 -5.09 -8.76 4.25
N VAL A 115 -5.89 -8.63 3.21
CA VAL A 115 -6.18 -7.35 2.53
C VAL A 115 -7.67 -7.05 2.61
N VAL A 116 -8.00 -5.97 3.34
CA VAL A 116 -9.36 -5.48 3.52
C VAL A 116 -9.73 -4.43 2.49
N ASN A 117 -10.84 -4.63 1.79
CA ASN A 117 -11.42 -3.63 0.89
C ASN A 117 -12.09 -2.50 1.70
N PRO A 118 -11.75 -1.21 1.48
CA PRO A 118 -12.39 -0.11 2.21
C PRO A 118 -13.86 0.15 1.83
N GLY A 119 -14.34 -0.40 0.70
CA GLY A 119 -15.60 0.02 0.10
C GLY A 119 -15.52 1.45 -0.46
N TYR A 120 -16.59 1.93 -1.10
CA TYR A 120 -16.67 3.31 -1.58
C TYR A 120 -17.40 4.15 -0.54
N PRO A 121 -16.82 5.25 -0.02
CA PRO A 121 -17.49 6.08 0.97
C PRO A 121 -18.78 6.67 0.40
N ILE A 122 -19.89 6.56 1.14
CA ILE A 122 -21.24 6.93 0.64
C ILE A 122 -21.35 8.43 0.30
N ASN A 123 -20.60 9.28 0.99
CA ASN A 123 -20.55 10.72 0.77
C ASN A 123 -19.40 11.17 -0.15
N ALA A 124 -18.63 10.24 -0.72
CA ALA A 124 -17.59 10.58 -1.66
C ALA A 124 -18.16 10.81 -3.06
N ILE A 125 -17.61 11.81 -3.75
CA ILE A 125 -17.91 12.09 -5.16
C ILE A 125 -16.65 11.99 -6.03
N GLY A 126 -15.47 11.83 -5.41
CA GLY A 126 -14.18 11.80 -6.10
C GLY A 126 -13.79 10.43 -6.65
N GLU A 127 -12.84 10.44 -7.58
CA GLU A 127 -12.09 9.27 -8.04
C GLU A 127 -10.59 9.55 -7.84
N GLY A 128 -9.78 8.50 -7.78
CA GLY A 128 -8.33 8.61 -7.71
C GLY A 128 -7.70 7.65 -6.72
N SER A 129 -6.38 7.77 -6.57
CA SER A 129 -5.60 6.85 -5.73
C SER A 129 -5.10 7.53 -4.45
N VAL A 130 -5.37 6.89 -3.31
CA VAL A 130 -4.75 7.22 -2.03
C VAL A 130 -3.46 6.42 -1.92
N ILE A 131 -2.35 7.07 -1.57
CA ILE A 131 -1.06 6.41 -1.35
C ILE A 131 -0.74 6.53 0.14
N LEU A 132 -0.56 5.38 0.78
CA LEU A 132 -0.30 5.24 2.19
C LEU A 132 1.02 4.50 2.37
N GLN A 133 1.81 4.91 3.35
CA GLN A 133 2.91 4.11 3.86
C GLN A 133 2.48 3.49 5.18
N VAL A 134 2.72 2.20 5.33
CA VAL A 134 2.37 1.45 6.54
C VAL A 134 3.63 1.03 7.28
N HIS A 135 3.51 1.04 8.60
CA HIS A 135 4.52 0.51 9.51
C HIS A 135 3.89 -0.66 10.26
N THR A 136 4.58 -1.79 10.21
CA THR A 136 4.13 -3.03 10.84
C THR A 136 5.01 -3.37 12.03
N ASN A 137 4.41 -3.95 13.06
CA ASN A 137 5.15 -4.54 14.17
C ASN A 137 5.74 -5.92 13.76
N PRO A 138 6.55 -6.59 14.61
CA PRO A 138 7.14 -7.88 14.27
C PRO A 138 6.16 -9.00 13.94
N GLN A 139 4.89 -8.88 14.36
CA GLN A 139 3.82 -9.84 14.06
C GLN A 139 3.12 -9.53 12.72
N GLY A 140 3.57 -8.52 11.97
CA GLY A 140 2.96 -8.10 10.71
C GLY A 140 1.67 -7.29 10.87
N VAL A 141 1.35 -6.82 12.08
CA VAL A 141 0.17 -5.98 12.34
C VAL A 141 0.51 -4.52 12.07
N VAL A 142 -0.35 -3.82 11.33
CA VAL A 142 -0.20 -2.39 11.03
C VAL A 142 -0.40 -1.56 12.31
N GLU A 143 0.65 -0.85 12.74
CA GLU A 143 0.62 0.05 13.91
C GLU A 143 0.67 1.53 13.51
N GLY A 144 1.30 1.84 12.36
CA GLY A 144 1.43 3.19 11.82
C GLY A 144 0.94 3.27 10.37
N VAL A 145 0.33 4.40 10.02
CA VAL A 145 -0.09 4.72 8.65
C VAL A 145 0.20 6.18 8.37
N ASP A 146 1.11 6.45 7.44
CA ASP A 146 1.40 7.78 6.93
C ASP A 146 0.67 8.01 5.61
N VAL A 147 0.02 9.16 5.47
CA VAL A 147 -0.66 9.53 4.22
C VAL A 147 0.32 10.28 3.32
N ILE A 148 0.83 9.59 2.29
CA ILE A 148 1.76 10.17 1.31
C ILE A 148 1.00 10.99 0.27
N ARG A 149 -0.13 10.47 -0.20
CA ARG A 149 -1.03 11.16 -1.13
C ARG A 149 -2.47 11.02 -0.67
N SER A 150 -3.11 12.15 -0.39
CA SER A 150 -4.51 12.20 0.02
C SER A 150 -5.46 12.43 -1.17
N VAL A 151 -6.70 12.01 -1.01
CA VAL A 151 -7.83 12.41 -1.84
C VAL A 151 -8.96 12.81 -0.90
N PRO A 152 -9.34 14.11 -0.84
CA PRO A 152 -10.42 14.58 0.02
C PRO A 152 -11.70 13.75 -0.24
N SER A 153 -12.27 13.13 0.79
CA SER A 153 -13.38 12.14 0.80
C SER A 153 -13.03 10.64 0.71
N LEU A 154 -11.81 10.25 0.31
CA LEU A 154 -11.45 8.82 0.17
C LEU A 154 -10.40 8.34 1.18
N THR A 155 -9.54 9.26 1.64
CA THR A 155 -8.39 8.93 2.48
C THR A 155 -8.77 8.23 3.79
N GLU A 156 -9.81 8.69 4.49
CA GLU A 156 -10.19 8.10 5.78
C GLU A 156 -10.59 6.63 5.63
N ALA A 157 -11.42 6.30 4.64
CA ALA A 157 -11.82 4.91 4.39
C ALA A 157 -10.61 4.03 4.03
N ALA A 158 -9.68 4.54 3.23
CA ALA A 158 -8.44 3.84 2.92
C ALA A 158 -7.61 3.56 4.19
N VAL A 159 -7.40 4.57 5.04
CA VAL A 159 -6.65 4.42 6.30
C VAL A 159 -7.32 3.39 7.23
N GLN A 160 -8.63 3.48 7.43
CA GLN A 160 -9.39 2.56 8.30
C GLN A 160 -9.39 1.11 7.80
N ALA A 161 -9.34 0.90 6.48
CA ALA A 161 -9.17 -0.44 5.92
C ALA A 161 -7.75 -0.95 6.11
N VAL A 162 -6.74 -0.15 5.78
CA VAL A 162 -5.33 -0.54 5.85
C VAL A 162 -4.87 -0.84 7.27
N ARG A 163 -5.42 -0.16 8.28
CA ARG A 163 -5.20 -0.52 9.70
C ARG A 163 -5.65 -1.94 10.07
N ARG A 164 -6.51 -2.56 9.27
CA ARG A 164 -7.00 -3.93 9.46
C ARG A 164 -6.29 -4.93 8.56
N TRP A 165 -5.32 -4.50 7.75
CA TRP A 165 -4.50 -5.41 6.98
C TRP A 165 -3.46 -6.09 7.88
N THR A 166 -3.01 -7.27 7.48
CA THR A 166 -1.86 -7.94 8.10
C THR A 166 -0.86 -8.35 7.04
N PHE A 167 0.40 -8.41 7.46
CA PHE A 167 1.55 -8.73 6.64
C PHE A 167 2.26 -9.98 7.18
N THR A 168 3.17 -10.56 6.41
CA THR A 168 4.08 -11.59 6.90
C THR A 168 4.92 -11.03 8.06
N GLY A 169 4.97 -11.75 9.18
CA GLY A 169 5.65 -11.31 10.39
C GLY A 169 7.08 -11.83 10.45
N ASP A 170 8.05 -11.00 10.05
CA ASP A 170 9.49 -11.31 10.12
C ASP A 170 10.31 -10.15 10.76
N GLY A 171 9.64 -9.25 11.48
CA GLY A 171 10.22 -8.04 12.07
C GLY A 171 9.49 -6.76 11.66
N PRO A 172 9.82 -5.60 12.27
CA PRO A 172 9.23 -4.33 11.87
C PRO A 172 9.57 -4.01 10.42
N ALA A 173 8.57 -3.62 9.63
CA ALA A 173 8.76 -3.38 8.21
C ALA A 173 7.88 -2.25 7.68
N THR A 174 8.38 -1.63 6.62
CA THR A 174 7.66 -0.64 5.82
C THR A 174 7.01 -1.32 4.61
N GLY A 175 5.72 -1.06 4.41
CA GLY A 175 5.01 -1.34 3.17
C GLY A 175 4.42 -0.06 2.57
N VAL A 176 4.22 -0.03 1.27
CA VAL A 176 3.47 1.03 0.60
C VAL A 176 2.17 0.46 0.05
N VAL A 177 1.05 1.12 0.33
CA VAL A 177 -0.27 0.71 -0.11
C VAL A 177 -0.88 1.81 -0.98
N VAL A 178 -1.30 1.45 -2.17
CA VAL A 178 -2.01 2.31 -3.11
C VAL A 178 -3.42 1.78 -3.27
N ILE A 179 -4.44 2.54 -2.89
CA ILE A 179 -5.83 2.17 -3.12
C ILE A 179 -6.43 3.10 -4.16
N SER A 180 -6.78 2.55 -5.32
CA SER A 180 -7.43 3.28 -6.42
C SER A 180 -8.94 3.12 -6.33
N PHE A 181 -9.64 4.25 -6.28
CA PHE A 181 -11.09 4.33 -6.21
C PHE A 181 -11.64 4.84 -7.53
N LEU A 182 -12.59 4.09 -8.07
CA LEU A 182 -13.45 4.52 -9.16
C LEU A 182 -14.85 4.76 -8.61
N ARG A 183 -15.57 5.73 -9.19
CA ARG A 183 -16.93 6.06 -8.78
C ARG A 183 -17.81 4.85 -9.11
N PRO A 184 -18.65 4.41 -8.16
CA PRO A 184 -19.57 3.32 -8.40
C PRO A 184 -20.53 3.65 -9.55
N VAL A 185 -20.83 2.65 -10.36
CA VAL A 185 -21.92 2.75 -11.35
C VAL A 185 -23.11 2.02 -10.75
N LEU A 186 -24.18 2.75 -10.49
CA LEU A 186 -25.42 2.15 -10.00
C LEU A 186 -25.98 1.24 -11.11
N PRO A 187 -26.36 -0.01 -10.79
CA PRO A 187 -27.13 -0.82 -11.72
C PRO A 187 -28.35 -0.02 -12.16
N LYS A 188 -28.67 -0.02 -13.46
CA LYS A 188 -29.96 0.50 -13.91
C LYS A 188 -31.06 -0.35 -13.26
N PRO A 189 -32.13 0.27 -12.74
CA PRO A 189 -33.27 -0.46 -12.18
C PRO A 189 -33.92 -1.39 -13.21
#